data_AF-A0A7S8MWK6-F1
#
_entry.id   AF-A0A7S8MWK6-F1
#
_cell.length_a   1.000
_cell.length_b   1.000
_cell.length_c   1.000
_cell.angle_alpha   90.00
_cell.angle_beta   90.00
_cell.angle_gamma   90.00
#
_symmetry.space_group_name_H-M   'P 1'
#
loop_
_entity.id
_entity.type
_entity.pdbx_description
1 polymer ?
#
loop_
_entity_poly.entity_id
_entity_poly.type
_entity_poly.pdbx_seq_one_letter_code
_entity_poly.pdbx_strand_id
1 'polypeptide(L)'
;MKTVSETDLLDALRAADPAAQVTLTGADATAAVHRSRPGRPERRRRLIWATALAAVAVVGIPVGAVAMGLSARTGWFGSPNPGDDRGTVVSTESDDTEWLDLGADDLPDVVASLYPAWLPLAPGVSADALTARVTDTMAQQNALAQETLVRRTYEYLAYRDWIGAWITAYDTGDTAGQAKAAAVLTDAAGWPAMVETDGGGVTDIMRAFAERIAAGDAEAAQALAQIENAPGWDGNDRSALGDEIYNTVLGENK
;
A
#
# COMPACT_ATOMS: atom_id res chain seq x y z
N MET A 1 -52.29 -10.66 22.22
CA MET A 1 -50.84 -10.42 22.07
C MET A 1 -50.15 -10.94 23.31
N LYS A 2 -49.33 -12.00 23.22
CA LYS A 2 -48.47 -12.44 24.33
C LYS A 2 -47.24 -11.55 24.31
N THR A 3 -47.02 -10.81 25.39
CA THR A 3 -45.77 -10.07 25.63
C THR A 3 -44.68 -11.09 25.94
N VAL A 4 -43.72 -11.24 25.02
CA VAL A 4 -42.48 -12.00 25.26
C VAL A 4 -41.71 -11.24 26.34
N SER A 5 -41.31 -11.93 27.42
CA SER A 5 -40.56 -11.27 28.48
C SER A 5 -39.12 -11.01 28.02
N GLU A 6 -38.49 -9.98 28.56
CA GLU A 6 -37.07 -9.66 28.31
C GLU A 6 -36.14 -10.84 28.63
N THR A 7 -36.55 -11.69 29.58
CA THR A 7 -35.87 -12.92 29.97
C THR A 7 -35.97 -13.99 28.89
N ASP A 8 -37.14 -14.17 28.27
CA ASP A 8 -37.32 -15.10 27.14
C ASP A 8 -36.50 -14.66 25.91
N LEU A 9 -36.33 -13.35 25.73
CA LEU A 9 -35.52 -12.75 24.66
C LEU A 9 -34.02 -12.97 24.89
N LEU A 10 -33.54 -12.76 26.12
CA LEU A 10 -32.14 -13.01 26.49
C LEU A 10 -31.78 -14.50 26.42
N ASP A 11 -32.69 -15.39 26.79
CA ASP A 11 -32.44 -16.83 26.69
C ASP A 11 -32.46 -17.32 25.24
N ALA A 12 -33.31 -16.75 24.38
CA ALA A 12 -33.27 -17.01 22.94
C ALA A 12 -31.97 -16.51 22.29
N LEU A 13 -31.45 -15.35 22.72
CA LEU A 13 -30.17 -14.80 22.25
C LEU A 13 -28.98 -15.67 22.67
N ARG A 14 -28.95 -16.17 23.91
CA ARG A 14 -27.90 -17.10 24.36
C ARG A 14 -27.98 -18.45 23.67
N ALA A 15 -29.18 -18.95 23.40
CA ALA A 15 -29.38 -20.21 22.68
C ALA A 15 -29.00 -20.12 21.20
N ALA A 16 -29.07 -18.92 20.62
CA ALA A 16 -28.70 -18.64 19.23
C ALA A 16 -27.23 -18.24 19.05
N ASP A 17 -26.44 -18.10 20.13
CA ASP A 17 -25.03 -17.71 20.07
C ASP A 17 -24.19 -18.86 19.49
N PRO A 18 -23.71 -18.75 18.24
CA PRO A 18 -22.90 -19.78 17.62
C PRO A 18 -21.50 -19.87 18.25
N ALA A 19 -21.06 -18.84 18.99
CA ALA A 19 -19.77 -18.86 19.70
C ALA A 19 -19.81 -19.75 20.95
N ALA A 20 -20.99 -19.97 21.55
CA ALA A 20 -21.15 -20.86 22.69
C ALA A 20 -20.88 -22.35 22.36
N GLN A 21 -20.87 -22.72 21.07
CA GLN A 21 -20.58 -24.07 20.60
C GLN A 21 -19.11 -24.28 20.20
N VAL A 22 -18.29 -23.23 20.19
CA VAL A 22 -16.88 -23.31 19.78
C VAL A 22 -15.99 -23.30 21.00
N THR A 23 -15.64 -24.48 21.49
CA THR A 23 -14.63 -24.62 22.55
C THR A 23 -13.24 -24.61 21.91
N LEU A 24 -12.61 -23.44 21.84
CA LEU A 24 -11.21 -23.35 21.43
C LEU A 24 -10.32 -23.84 22.57
N THR A 25 -9.61 -24.94 22.35
CA THR A 25 -8.60 -25.38 23.33
C THR A 25 -7.35 -24.51 23.19
N GLY A 26 -6.53 -24.42 24.24
CA GLY A 26 -5.23 -23.76 24.16
C GLY A 26 -4.35 -24.34 23.04
N ALA A 27 -4.51 -25.64 22.71
CA ALA A 27 -3.82 -26.27 21.60
C ALA A 27 -4.30 -25.76 20.23
N ASP A 28 -5.60 -25.48 20.06
CA ASP A 28 -6.16 -24.94 18.81
C ASP A 28 -5.69 -23.50 18.56
N ALA A 29 -5.66 -22.68 19.61
CA ALA A 29 -5.09 -21.33 19.54
C ALA A 29 -3.59 -21.38 19.19
N THR A 30 -2.84 -22.29 19.80
CA THR A 30 -1.40 -22.45 19.53
C THR A 30 -1.16 -22.98 18.10
N ALA A 31 -2.01 -23.87 17.60
CA ALA A 31 -1.94 -24.39 16.23
C ALA A 31 -2.34 -23.36 15.17
N ALA A 32 -3.28 -22.46 15.48
CA ALA A 32 -3.61 -21.32 14.63
C ALA A 32 -2.44 -20.33 14.57
N VAL A 33 -1.80 -20.02 15.70
CA VAL A 33 -0.59 -19.19 15.76
C VAL A 33 0.58 -19.84 15.02
N HIS A 34 0.76 -21.16 15.11
CA HIS A 34 1.79 -21.87 14.34
C HIS A 34 1.53 -21.93 12.84
N ARG A 35 0.27 -22.02 12.40
CA ARG A 35 -0.11 -21.88 10.98
C ARG A 35 0.05 -20.45 10.45
N SER A 36 -0.06 -19.46 11.33
CA SER A 36 0.11 -18.04 11.02
C SER A 36 1.57 -17.59 11.07
N ARG A 37 2.48 -18.42 11.59
CA ARG A 37 3.92 -18.17 11.49
C ARG A 37 4.36 -18.52 10.07
N PRO A 38 4.80 -17.56 9.24
CA PRO A 38 5.44 -17.89 7.99
C PRO A 38 6.66 -18.75 8.30
N GLY A 39 6.60 -20.03 7.92
CA GLY A 39 7.77 -20.91 7.96
C GLY A 39 8.86 -20.26 7.13
N ARG A 40 10.05 -20.02 7.72
CA ARG A 40 11.20 -19.43 7.04
C ARG A 40 11.45 -20.16 5.72
N PRO A 41 11.22 -19.53 4.56
CA PRO A 41 11.72 -20.04 3.30
C PRO A 41 13.14 -19.47 3.12
N GLU A 42 14.16 -20.31 3.30
CA GLU A 42 15.59 -19.98 3.10
C GLU A 42 15.98 -19.68 1.62
N ARG A 43 15.05 -19.20 0.78
CA ARG A 43 15.28 -18.94 -0.66
C ARG A 43 14.54 -17.72 -1.21
N ARG A 44 14.49 -16.61 -0.47
CA ARG A 44 13.99 -15.32 -0.98
C ARG A 44 14.92 -14.14 -0.65
N ARG A 45 16.17 -14.19 -1.15
CA ARG A 45 17.00 -12.98 -1.33
C ARG A 45 16.49 -12.05 -2.45
N ARG A 46 15.39 -12.42 -3.13
CA ARG A 46 14.79 -11.66 -4.24
C ARG A 46 13.46 -10.98 -3.89
N LEU A 47 13.12 -10.89 -2.60
CA LEU A 47 11.82 -10.36 -2.15
C LEU A 47 11.93 -9.15 -1.22
N ILE A 48 13.02 -8.38 -1.33
CA ILE A 48 13.18 -7.11 -0.61
C ILE A 48 12.80 -5.91 -1.52
N TRP A 49 12.69 -6.14 -2.83
CA TRP A 49 12.55 -5.07 -3.83
C TRP A 49 11.13 -4.50 -4.02
N ALA A 50 10.12 -5.04 -3.31
CA ALA A 50 8.75 -4.52 -3.34
C ALA A 50 8.37 -3.87 -1.99
N THR A 51 9.25 -3.03 -1.44
CA THR A 51 9.10 -2.41 -0.12
C THR A 51 8.37 -1.05 -0.13
N ALA A 52 7.85 -0.60 -1.28
CA ALA A 52 7.11 0.66 -1.36
C ALA A 52 5.59 0.54 -1.04
N LEU A 53 5.10 -0.63 -0.63
CA LEU A 53 3.69 -0.85 -0.22
C LEU A 53 3.52 -1.22 1.26
N ALA A 54 4.61 -1.49 1.98
CA ALA A 54 4.59 -2.16 3.29
C ALA A 54 4.45 -1.19 4.49
N ALA A 55 3.53 -0.23 4.42
CA ALA A 55 3.28 0.64 5.58
C ALA A 55 1.81 1.02 5.81
N VAL A 56 0.87 0.53 4.97
CA VAL A 56 -0.55 0.70 5.26
C VAL A 56 -1.19 -0.68 5.36
N ALA A 57 -1.77 -0.95 6.53
CA ALA A 57 -2.39 -2.22 6.84
C ALA A 57 -3.52 -2.53 5.87
N VAL A 58 -3.48 -3.74 5.28
CA VAL A 58 -4.57 -4.33 4.52
C VAL A 58 -5.12 -5.48 5.35
N VAL A 59 -6.39 -5.42 5.72
CA VAL A 59 -7.02 -6.47 6.53
C VAL A 59 -7.95 -7.28 5.64
N GLY A 60 -7.62 -8.57 5.48
CA GLY A 60 -8.47 -9.52 4.76
C GLY A 60 -9.77 -9.76 5.52
N ILE A 61 -10.91 -9.63 4.84
CA ILE A 61 -12.22 -9.85 5.44
C ILE A 61 -12.45 -11.36 5.56
N PRO A 62 -12.67 -11.94 6.77
CA PRO A 62 -13.16 -13.30 6.86
C PRO A 62 -14.55 -13.36 6.22
N VAL A 63 -14.71 -14.26 5.24
CA VAL A 63 -15.86 -14.45 4.33
C VAL A 63 -17.23 -14.63 5.03
N GLY A 64 -17.29 -14.60 6.37
CA GLY A 64 -18.50 -14.73 7.18
C GLY A 64 -19.21 -13.43 7.60
N ALA A 65 -18.64 -12.25 7.33
CA ALA A 65 -19.27 -10.95 7.65
C ALA A 65 -19.66 -10.18 6.39
N VAL A 66 -20.30 -10.87 5.43
CA VAL A 66 -20.83 -10.28 4.20
C VAL A 66 -22.18 -9.65 4.51
N ALA A 67 -22.19 -8.45 5.10
CA ALA A 67 -23.40 -7.63 5.24
C ALA A 67 -23.13 -6.12 5.46
N MET A 68 -21.97 -5.59 5.06
CA MET A 68 -21.75 -4.12 4.95
C MET A 68 -21.48 -3.64 3.51
N GLY A 69 -21.35 -4.56 2.55
CA GLY A 69 -20.88 -4.32 1.17
C GLY A 69 -21.87 -3.61 0.24
N LEU A 70 -22.21 -2.36 0.54
CA LEU A 70 -22.89 -1.47 -0.40
C LEU A 70 -22.08 -0.21 -0.73
N SER A 71 -21.10 0.16 0.11
CA SER A 71 -20.28 1.35 -0.14
C SER A 71 -18.82 1.15 0.26
N ALA A 72 -17.93 1.70 -0.56
CA ALA A 72 -16.50 1.75 -0.35
C ALA A 72 -16.15 2.59 0.88
N ARG A 73 -16.95 3.60 1.23
CA ARG A 73 -16.81 4.33 2.49
C ARG A 73 -17.52 3.56 3.60
N THR A 74 -16.74 2.99 4.52
CA THR A 74 -17.26 2.14 5.60
C THR A 74 -17.69 2.95 6.83
N GLY A 75 -17.23 4.20 6.97
CA GLY A 75 -17.38 5.02 8.17
C GLY A 75 -16.52 4.56 9.35
N TRP A 76 -15.62 3.60 9.16
CA TRP A 76 -14.79 3.03 10.21
C TRP A 76 -13.43 3.70 10.29
N PHE A 77 -13.06 4.16 11.50
CA PHE A 77 -11.76 4.73 11.84
C PHE A 77 -11.09 3.94 12.97
N GLY A 78 -9.76 3.94 13.03
CA GLY A 78 -9.01 3.25 14.09
C GLY A 78 -8.86 1.75 13.87
N SER A 79 -8.89 0.93 14.93
CA SER A 79 -8.65 -0.51 14.79
C SER A 79 -9.77 -1.23 14.02
N PRO A 80 -9.44 -2.00 12.96
CA PRO A 80 -10.39 -2.77 12.17
C PRO A 80 -10.85 -4.09 12.85
N ASN A 81 -10.69 -4.23 14.17
CA ASN A 81 -11.07 -5.44 14.91
C ASN A 81 -12.07 -5.13 16.03
N PRO A 82 -13.37 -5.47 15.87
CA PRO A 82 -14.38 -5.24 16.91
C PRO A 82 -14.06 -6.04 18.18
N GLY A 83 -13.84 -5.36 19.30
CA GLY A 83 -13.58 -5.97 20.61
C GLY A 83 -12.11 -6.05 21.04
N ASP A 84 -11.18 -5.47 20.27
CA ASP A 84 -9.82 -5.21 20.77
C ASP A 84 -9.87 -3.97 21.70
N ASP A 85 -9.95 -4.23 23.01
CA ASP A 85 -9.92 -3.23 24.08
C ASP A 85 -8.50 -2.76 24.43
N ARG A 86 -7.50 -3.29 23.72
CA ARG A 86 -6.14 -2.76 23.78
C ARG A 86 -6.18 -1.40 23.10
N GLY A 87 -5.90 -0.34 23.84
CA GLY A 87 -5.64 1.00 23.30
C GLY A 87 -4.38 1.07 22.43
N THR A 88 -4.13 0.05 21.63
CA THR A 88 -2.98 -0.16 20.75
C THR A 88 -3.50 -0.65 19.42
N VAL A 89 -3.24 0.14 18.38
CA VAL A 89 -3.42 -0.20 16.97
C VAL A 89 -2.89 -1.61 16.65
N VAL A 90 -3.68 -2.39 15.92
CA VAL A 90 -3.40 -3.80 15.54
C VAL A 90 -2.13 -3.91 14.67
N SER A 91 -1.63 -2.80 14.13
CA SER A 91 -0.35 -2.69 13.45
C SER A 91 0.24 -1.30 13.64
N THR A 92 1.57 -1.17 13.64
CA THR A 92 2.26 0.14 13.48
C THR A 92 2.02 0.77 12.09
N GLU A 93 1.33 0.04 11.21
CA GLU A 93 1.04 0.39 9.82
C GLU A 93 -0.41 0.90 9.63
N SER A 94 -1.14 1.21 10.71
CA SER A 94 -2.47 1.84 10.60
C SER A 94 -2.42 3.30 11.04
N ASP A 95 -2.99 4.20 10.23
CA ASP A 95 -3.18 5.63 10.52
C ASP A 95 -4.60 5.94 11.02
N ASP A 96 -4.94 7.23 11.13
CA ASP A 96 -6.25 7.70 11.63
C ASP A 96 -7.30 7.91 10.52
N THR A 97 -7.02 7.46 9.29
CA THR A 97 -7.95 7.61 8.16
C THR A 97 -8.99 6.50 8.08
N GLU A 98 -10.04 6.77 7.30
CA GLU A 98 -11.17 5.84 7.12
C GLU A 98 -10.68 4.53 6.47
N TRP A 99 -11.15 3.40 6.98
CA TRP A 99 -11.06 2.13 6.28
C TRP A 99 -12.03 2.11 5.11
N LEU A 100 -11.53 1.76 3.93
CA LEU A 100 -12.30 1.61 2.71
C LEU A 100 -12.51 0.13 2.40
N ASP A 101 -13.71 -0.21 1.93
CA ASP A 101 -14.00 -1.51 1.31
C ASP A 101 -13.57 -1.48 -0.15
N LEU A 102 -12.43 -2.11 -0.45
CA LEU A 102 -11.87 -2.18 -1.80
C LEU A 102 -12.62 -3.17 -2.71
N GLY A 103 -13.62 -3.89 -2.18
CA GLY A 103 -14.49 -4.76 -2.96
C GLY A 103 -15.82 -4.13 -3.37
N ALA A 104 -16.11 -2.90 -2.93
CA ALA A 104 -17.41 -2.26 -3.15
C ALA A 104 -17.56 -1.68 -4.58
N ASP A 105 -18.80 -1.71 -5.09
CA ASP A 105 -19.13 -1.29 -6.46
C ASP A 105 -18.87 0.21 -6.73
N ASP A 106 -18.98 1.06 -5.70
CA ASP A 106 -18.75 2.52 -5.75
C ASP A 106 -17.29 2.90 -5.44
N LEU A 107 -16.37 1.93 -5.31
CA LEU A 107 -14.93 2.20 -5.14
C LEU A 107 -14.37 3.18 -6.19
N PRO A 108 -14.71 3.11 -7.49
CA PRO A 108 -14.19 4.06 -8.48
C PRO A 108 -14.49 5.54 -8.12
N ASP A 109 -15.68 5.82 -7.59
CA ASP A 109 -16.08 7.18 -7.21
C ASP A 109 -15.29 7.66 -5.97
N VAL A 110 -15.08 6.77 -5.00
CA VAL A 110 -14.26 7.07 -3.81
C VAL A 110 -12.81 7.31 -4.19
N VAL A 111 -12.22 6.46 -5.03
CA VAL A 111 -10.84 6.64 -5.51
C VAL A 111 -10.69 7.97 -6.24
N ALA A 112 -11.62 8.30 -7.16
CA ALA A 112 -11.60 9.58 -7.87
C ALA A 112 -11.71 10.78 -6.92
N SER A 113 -12.51 10.67 -5.85
CA SER A 113 -12.64 11.73 -4.83
C SER A 113 -11.34 11.99 -4.05
N LEU A 114 -10.43 11.01 -4.02
CA LEU A 114 -9.15 11.08 -3.32
C LEU A 114 -7.99 11.56 -4.21
N TYR A 115 -8.26 11.92 -5.47
CA TYR A 115 -7.22 12.40 -6.38
C TYR A 115 -6.52 13.67 -5.84
N PRO A 116 -5.20 13.64 -5.65
CA PRO A 116 -4.45 14.81 -5.21
C PRO A 116 -4.28 15.82 -6.36
N ALA A 117 -5.07 16.89 -6.36
CA ALA A 117 -5.07 17.91 -7.42
C ALA A 117 -3.72 18.62 -7.66
N TRP A 118 -2.80 18.57 -6.69
CA TRP A 118 -1.46 19.14 -6.79
C TRP A 118 -0.43 18.20 -7.45
N LEU A 119 -0.76 16.91 -7.64
CA LEU A 119 0.19 15.88 -8.05
C LEU A 119 0.68 16.10 -9.50
N PRO A 120 1.99 16.33 -9.72
CA PRO A 120 2.51 16.50 -11.07
C PRO A 120 2.40 15.20 -11.87
N LEU A 121 1.85 15.29 -13.08
CA LEU A 121 1.73 14.15 -13.99
C LEU A 121 2.82 14.15 -15.05
N ALA A 122 3.37 12.97 -15.32
CA ALA A 122 4.34 12.75 -16.38
C ALA A 122 3.75 13.08 -17.76
N PRO A 123 4.57 13.45 -18.77
CA PRO A 123 4.09 13.73 -20.12
C PRO A 123 3.22 12.59 -20.68
N GLY A 124 2.04 12.93 -21.18
CA GLY A 124 1.10 11.97 -21.77
C GLY A 124 0.19 11.24 -20.78
N VAL A 125 0.37 11.44 -19.47
CA VAL A 125 -0.51 10.87 -18.43
C VAL A 125 -1.59 11.88 -18.05
N SER A 126 -2.87 11.46 -18.09
CA SER A 126 -4.00 12.25 -17.58
C SER A 126 -4.41 11.82 -16.17
N ALA A 127 -5.09 12.72 -15.45
CA ALA A 127 -5.65 12.41 -14.13
C ALA A 127 -6.62 11.22 -14.16
N ASP A 128 -7.46 11.14 -15.21
CA ASP A 128 -8.39 10.03 -15.41
C ASP A 128 -7.66 8.70 -15.64
N ALA A 129 -6.61 8.70 -16.47
CA ALA A 129 -5.83 7.49 -16.76
C ALA A 129 -5.04 7.02 -15.53
N LEU A 130 -4.52 7.95 -14.71
CA LEU A 130 -3.91 7.60 -13.43
C LEU A 130 -4.96 7.07 -12.45
N THR A 131 -6.11 7.72 -12.32
CA THR A 131 -7.23 7.29 -11.46
C THR A 131 -7.69 5.89 -11.80
N ALA A 132 -7.90 5.57 -13.08
CA ALA A 132 -8.27 4.23 -13.50
C ALA A 132 -7.24 3.16 -13.05
N ARG A 133 -5.93 3.44 -13.20
CA ARG A 133 -4.88 2.52 -12.74
C ARG A 133 -4.85 2.36 -11.22
N VAL A 134 -5.11 3.43 -10.47
CA VAL A 134 -5.23 3.35 -9.00
C VAL A 134 -6.43 2.50 -8.62
N THR A 135 -7.61 2.74 -9.22
CA THR A 135 -8.82 1.93 -9.01
C THR A 135 -8.56 0.46 -9.28
N ASP A 136 -7.93 0.11 -10.42
CA ASP A 136 -7.58 -1.26 -10.76
C ASP A 136 -6.62 -1.89 -9.74
N THR A 137 -5.64 -1.13 -9.26
CA THR A 137 -4.67 -1.59 -8.25
C THR A 137 -5.36 -1.87 -6.91
N MET A 138 -6.29 -1.01 -6.49
CA MET A 138 -7.03 -1.17 -5.24
C MET A 138 -8.02 -2.34 -5.31
N ALA A 139 -8.77 -2.46 -6.41
CA ALA A 139 -9.76 -3.53 -6.59
C ALA A 139 -9.14 -4.94 -6.56
N GLN A 140 -7.86 -5.08 -6.93
CA GLN A 140 -7.15 -6.37 -6.88
C GLN A 140 -6.87 -6.87 -5.45
N GLN A 141 -6.91 -5.99 -4.44
CA GLN A 141 -6.58 -6.37 -3.06
C GLN A 141 -7.75 -7.09 -2.36
N ASN A 142 -9.00 -6.87 -2.80
CA ASN A 142 -10.23 -7.46 -2.23
C ASN A 142 -10.22 -7.53 -0.69
N ALA A 143 -10.04 -6.37 -0.05
CA ALA A 143 -9.79 -6.24 1.38
C ALA A 143 -10.21 -4.87 1.90
N LEU A 144 -10.08 -4.66 3.21
CA LEU A 144 -10.14 -3.32 3.81
C LEU A 144 -8.77 -2.66 3.76
N ALA A 145 -8.71 -1.40 3.36
CA ALA A 145 -7.50 -0.59 3.42
C ALA A 145 -7.80 0.86 3.78
N GLN A 146 -6.85 1.56 4.40
CA GLN A 146 -7.05 2.96 4.78
C GLN A 146 -6.96 3.92 3.60
N GLU A 147 -7.68 5.05 3.64
CA GLU A 147 -7.66 6.07 2.58
C GLU A 147 -6.25 6.52 2.20
N THR A 148 -5.32 6.56 3.16
CA THR A 148 -3.91 6.88 2.89
C THR A 148 -3.25 5.90 1.92
N LEU A 149 -3.65 4.61 1.90
CA LEU A 149 -3.15 3.68 0.89
C LEU A 149 -3.55 4.13 -0.52
N VAL A 150 -4.78 4.62 -0.71
CA VAL A 150 -5.25 5.13 -2.02
C VAL A 150 -4.44 6.36 -2.43
N ARG A 151 -4.26 7.32 -1.52
CA ARG A 151 -3.44 8.52 -1.76
C ARG A 151 -1.97 8.18 -2.06
N ARG A 152 -1.38 7.26 -1.29
CA ARG A 152 -0.04 6.74 -1.54
C ARG A 152 0.05 6.05 -2.90
N THR A 153 -0.98 5.32 -3.32
CA THR A 153 -1.00 4.65 -4.62
C THR A 153 -1.01 5.67 -5.77
N TYR A 154 -1.73 6.79 -5.64
CA TYR A 154 -1.64 7.90 -6.60
C TYR A 154 -0.21 8.42 -6.73
N GLU A 155 0.40 8.75 -5.61
CA GLU A 155 1.78 9.23 -5.54
C GLU A 155 2.75 8.19 -6.13
N TYR A 156 2.59 6.92 -5.79
CA TYR A 156 3.47 5.83 -6.25
C TYR A 156 3.40 5.61 -7.76
N LEU A 157 2.19 5.57 -8.34
CA LEU A 157 2.04 5.36 -9.77
C LEU A 157 2.51 6.58 -10.57
N ALA A 158 2.26 7.80 -10.08
CA ALA A 158 2.81 9.00 -10.71
C ALA A 158 4.35 9.03 -10.65
N TYR A 159 4.95 8.62 -9.52
CA TYR A 159 6.40 8.50 -9.38
C TYR A 159 6.99 7.52 -10.42
N ARG A 160 6.36 6.34 -10.60
CA ARG A 160 6.75 5.37 -11.64
C ARG A 160 6.70 5.95 -13.05
N ASP A 161 5.66 6.72 -13.36
CA ASP A 161 5.57 7.36 -14.67
C ASP A 161 6.69 8.39 -14.89
N TRP A 162 7.09 9.13 -13.85
CA TRP A 162 8.20 10.08 -13.93
C TRP A 162 9.57 9.41 -14.10
N ILE A 163 9.78 8.23 -13.55
CA ILE A 163 10.97 7.40 -13.83
C ILE A 163 11.03 7.09 -15.33
N GLY A 164 9.93 6.58 -15.90
CA GLY A 164 9.86 6.28 -17.33
C GLY A 164 9.99 7.51 -18.22
N ALA A 165 9.47 8.66 -17.79
CA ALA A 165 9.62 9.93 -18.50
C ALA A 165 11.08 10.40 -18.54
N TRP A 166 11.82 10.25 -17.43
CA TRP A 166 13.24 10.55 -17.41
C TRP A 166 14.02 9.67 -18.38
N ILE A 167 13.77 8.35 -18.35
CA ILE A 167 14.43 7.38 -19.24
C ILE A 167 14.15 7.71 -20.71
N THR A 168 12.88 7.97 -21.05
CA THR A 168 12.49 8.34 -22.43
C THR A 168 13.21 9.62 -22.89
N ALA A 169 13.30 10.62 -22.01
CA ALA A 169 14.00 11.86 -22.30
C ALA A 169 15.52 11.66 -22.43
N TYR A 170 16.10 10.72 -21.66
CA TYR A 170 17.49 10.31 -21.79
C TYR A 170 17.77 9.67 -23.15
N ASP A 171 16.99 8.66 -23.53
CA ASP A 171 17.17 7.91 -24.77
C ASP A 171 16.98 8.77 -26.03
N THR A 172 16.13 9.79 -25.96
CA THR A 172 15.88 10.71 -27.07
C THR A 172 16.78 11.95 -27.07
N GLY A 173 17.66 12.09 -26.08
CA GLY A 173 18.54 13.25 -25.93
C GLY A 173 17.81 14.55 -25.55
N ASP A 174 16.57 14.47 -25.05
CA ASP A 174 15.81 15.62 -24.54
C ASP A 174 16.31 16.02 -23.14
N THR A 175 17.31 16.89 -23.11
CA THR A 175 17.93 17.37 -21.87
C THR A 175 16.99 18.21 -21.01
N ALA A 176 16.01 18.92 -21.61
CA ALA A 176 15.01 19.67 -20.86
C ALA A 176 14.00 18.73 -20.20
N GLY A 177 13.57 17.69 -20.92
CA GLY A 177 12.75 16.61 -20.38
C GLY A 177 13.42 15.87 -19.22
N GLN A 178 14.71 15.53 -19.37
CA GLN A 178 15.49 14.91 -18.29
C GLN A 178 15.55 15.79 -17.05
N ALA A 179 15.89 17.07 -17.20
CA ALA A 179 15.99 18.00 -16.08
C ALA A 179 14.64 18.17 -15.36
N LYS A 180 13.53 18.26 -16.12
CA LYS A 180 12.18 18.34 -15.54
C LYS A 180 11.82 17.08 -14.77
N ALA A 181 12.04 15.90 -15.37
CA ALA A 181 11.72 14.64 -14.72
C ALA A 181 12.57 14.41 -13.46
N ALA A 182 13.88 14.74 -13.52
CA ALA A 182 14.76 14.65 -12.36
C ALA A 182 14.30 15.55 -11.21
N ALA A 183 13.91 16.80 -11.49
CA ALA A 183 13.38 17.71 -10.47
C ALA A 183 12.14 17.13 -9.78
N VAL A 184 11.20 16.58 -10.56
CA VAL A 184 9.99 15.96 -9.99
C VAL A 184 10.32 14.71 -9.16
N LEU A 185 11.27 13.88 -9.61
CA LEU A 185 11.73 12.71 -8.84
C LEU A 185 12.40 13.12 -7.52
N THR A 186 13.13 14.23 -7.49
CA THR A 186 13.68 14.81 -6.25
C THR A 186 12.56 15.27 -5.32
N ASP A 187 11.55 15.97 -5.85
CA ASP A 187 10.42 16.46 -5.06
C ASP A 187 9.53 15.32 -4.54
N ALA A 188 9.48 14.17 -5.24
CA ALA A 188 8.63 13.04 -4.91
C ALA A 188 8.93 12.43 -3.53
N ALA A 189 10.17 12.51 -3.06
CA ALA A 189 10.54 12.08 -1.70
C ALA A 189 9.87 12.92 -0.60
N GLY A 190 9.30 14.08 -0.94
CA GLY A 190 8.55 14.95 -0.03
C GLY A 190 7.03 14.89 -0.21
N TRP A 191 6.50 13.98 -1.04
CA TRP A 191 5.06 13.90 -1.26
C TRP A 191 4.33 13.42 0.00
N PRO A 192 3.16 14.02 0.35
CA PRO A 192 2.54 13.84 1.66
C PRO A 192 2.28 12.38 2.04
N ALA A 193 1.68 11.56 1.18
CA ALA A 193 1.34 10.18 1.54
C ALA A 193 2.58 9.28 1.58
N MET A 194 3.59 9.54 0.74
CA MET A 194 4.91 8.88 0.82
C MET A 194 5.61 9.16 2.15
N VAL A 195 5.61 10.42 2.61
CA VAL A 195 6.21 10.81 3.89
C VAL A 195 5.41 10.27 5.07
N GLU A 196 4.08 10.38 5.04
CA GLU A 196 3.19 9.89 6.09
C GLU A 196 3.35 8.37 6.31
N THR A 197 3.63 7.63 5.25
CA THR A 197 3.80 6.17 5.27
C THR A 197 5.26 5.74 5.18
N ASP A 198 6.21 6.65 5.40
CA ASP A 198 7.63 6.32 5.38
C ASP A 198 8.00 5.51 6.63
N GLY A 199 7.93 4.19 6.50
CA GLY A 199 8.24 3.21 7.55
C GLY A 199 9.73 3.13 7.93
N GLY A 200 10.55 4.11 7.56
CA GLY A 200 11.91 4.26 8.07
C GLY A 200 13.02 4.28 7.02
N GLY A 201 12.80 4.91 5.85
CA GLY A 201 13.90 5.23 4.92
C GLY A 201 13.56 5.16 3.43
N VAL A 202 12.30 4.92 3.07
CA VAL A 202 11.88 4.86 1.66
C VAL A 202 12.11 6.22 1.01
N THR A 203 11.75 7.33 1.68
CA THR A 203 11.94 8.67 1.11
C THR A 203 13.42 9.04 0.98
N ASP A 204 14.28 8.54 1.88
CA ASP A 204 15.72 8.72 1.79
C ASP A 204 16.33 7.95 0.61
N ILE A 205 15.86 6.72 0.36
CA ILE A 205 16.24 5.93 -0.82
C ILE A 205 15.79 6.62 -2.11
N MET A 206 14.54 7.11 -2.16
CA MET A 206 14.03 7.88 -3.29
C MET A 206 14.93 9.09 -3.58
N ARG A 207 15.35 9.82 -2.53
CA ARG A 207 16.26 10.98 -2.67
C ARG A 207 17.63 10.56 -3.21
N ALA A 208 18.21 9.47 -2.72
CA ALA A 208 19.51 8.99 -3.20
C ALA A 208 19.48 8.59 -4.69
N PHE A 209 18.41 7.93 -5.14
CA PHE A 209 18.23 7.67 -6.56
C PHE A 209 18.03 8.96 -7.35
N ALA A 210 17.18 9.87 -6.87
CA ALA A 210 16.90 11.14 -7.54
C ALA A 210 18.18 11.98 -7.72
N GLU A 211 19.08 11.99 -6.74
CA GLU A 211 20.39 12.68 -6.84
C GLU A 211 21.25 12.11 -7.97
N ARG A 212 21.35 10.78 -8.10
CA ARG A 212 22.10 10.14 -9.19
C ARG A 212 21.45 10.41 -10.55
N ILE A 213 20.13 10.30 -10.63
CA ILE A 213 19.35 10.56 -11.84
C ILE A 213 19.51 12.02 -12.28
N ALA A 214 19.48 12.98 -11.35
CA ALA A 214 19.73 14.40 -11.62
C ALA A 214 21.15 14.66 -12.14
N ALA A 215 22.12 13.84 -11.76
CA ALA A 215 23.49 13.87 -12.27
C ALA A 215 23.66 13.20 -13.65
N GLY A 216 22.58 12.68 -14.25
CA GLY A 216 22.62 12.02 -15.56
C GLY A 216 22.92 10.53 -15.52
N ASP A 217 22.85 9.88 -14.35
CA ASP A 217 23.15 8.46 -14.20
C ASP A 217 22.00 7.57 -14.70
N ALA A 218 22.10 7.17 -15.97
CA ALA A 218 21.10 6.30 -16.60
C ALA A 218 21.06 4.89 -16.02
N GLU A 219 22.16 4.39 -15.46
CA GLU A 219 22.19 3.08 -14.82
C GLU A 219 21.42 3.12 -13.49
N ALA A 220 21.52 4.20 -12.73
CA ALA A 220 20.69 4.42 -11.55
C ALA A 220 19.20 4.55 -11.89
N ALA A 221 18.86 5.24 -12.98
CA ALA A 221 17.47 5.33 -13.46
C ALA A 221 16.90 3.97 -13.84
N GLN A 222 17.67 3.14 -14.54
CA GLN A 222 17.28 1.79 -14.93
C GLN A 222 17.20 0.83 -13.73
N ALA A 223 18.10 0.96 -12.75
CA ALA A 223 18.03 0.22 -11.49
C ALA A 223 16.75 0.57 -10.73
N LEU A 224 16.43 1.86 -10.60
CA LEU A 224 15.18 2.31 -9.98
C LEU A 224 13.96 1.80 -10.76
N ALA A 225 13.99 1.83 -12.09
CA ALA A 225 12.91 1.32 -12.91
C ALA A 225 12.70 -0.19 -12.74
N GLN A 226 13.77 -0.97 -12.57
CA GLN A 226 13.66 -2.39 -12.23
C GLN A 226 12.98 -2.61 -10.88
N ILE A 227 13.40 -1.87 -9.86
CA ILE A 227 12.93 -1.99 -8.48
C ILE A 227 11.44 -1.65 -8.41
N GLU A 228 11.08 -0.52 -9.00
CA GLU A 228 9.72 0.01 -8.96
C GLU A 228 8.83 -0.53 -10.07
N ASN A 229 9.34 -1.46 -10.88
CA ASN A 229 8.66 -1.97 -12.06
C ASN A 229 8.16 -0.82 -12.97
N ALA A 230 8.93 0.25 -13.10
CA ALA A 230 8.53 1.44 -13.84
C ALA A 230 8.58 1.20 -15.37
N PRO A 231 7.77 1.94 -16.15
CA PRO A 231 7.93 1.96 -17.60
C PRO A 231 9.35 2.35 -18.00
N GLY A 232 9.83 1.80 -19.12
CA GLY A 232 11.17 2.11 -19.65
C GLY A 232 12.30 1.26 -19.05
N TRP A 233 12.03 0.34 -18.11
CA TRP A 233 13.01 -0.67 -17.72
C TRP A 233 13.41 -1.52 -18.93
N ASP A 234 14.71 -1.60 -19.20
CA ASP A 234 15.29 -2.28 -20.36
C ASP A 234 15.38 -3.82 -20.20
N GLY A 235 15.01 -4.35 -19.04
CA GLY A 235 15.05 -5.78 -18.73
C GLY A 235 16.42 -6.29 -18.24
N ASN A 236 17.45 -5.44 -18.17
CA ASN A 236 18.75 -5.81 -17.64
C ASN A 236 18.76 -5.72 -16.10
N ASP A 237 19.35 -6.72 -15.47
CA ASP A 237 19.43 -6.82 -14.01
C ASP A 237 20.50 -5.88 -13.45
N ARG A 238 20.06 -4.94 -12.61
CA ARG A 238 20.85 -3.95 -11.88
C ARG A 238 20.61 -4.03 -10.38
N SER A 239 20.17 -5.19 -9.86
CA SER A 239 19.89 -5.35 -8.44
C SER A 239 21.09 -5.02 -7.55
N ALA A 240 22.31 -5.34 -7.98
CA ALA A 240 23.53 -5.03 -7.22
C ALA A 240 23.77 -3.51 -7.07
N LEU A 241 23.46 -2.73 -8.11
CA LEU A 241 23.53 -1.27 -8.06
C LEU A 241 22.44 -0.70 -7.15
N GLY A 242 21.24 -1.27 -7.21
CA GLY A 242 20.20 -0.98 -6.24
C GLY A 242 20.70 -1.23 -4.82
N ASP A 243 21.28 -2.41 -4.56
CA ASP A 243 21.67 -2.83 -3.21
C ASP A 243 22.75 -1.89 -2.67
N GLU A 244 23.68 -1.45 -3.50
CA GLU A 244 24.69 -0.44 -3.18
C GLU A 244 24.06 0.88 -2.71
N ILE A 245 23.08 1.40 -3.47
CA ILE A 245 22.39 2.66 -3.15
C ILE A 245 21.61 2.50 -1.83
N TYR A 246 20.88 1.40 -1.65
CA TYR A 246 20.16 1.10 -0.41
C TYR A 246 21.09 1.02 0.80
N ASN A 247 22.20 0.28 0.68
CA ASN A 247 23.18 0.11 1.75
C ASN A 247 23.89 1.42 2.10
N THR A 248 24.08 2.31 1.12
CA THR A 248 24.65 3.65 1.36
C THR A 248 23.72 4.50 2.23
N VAL A 249 22.41 4.40 2.01
CA VAL A 249 21.40 5.18 2.74
C VAL A 249 21.10 4.59 4.12
N LEU A 250 20.87 3.27 4.19
CA LEU A 250 20.44 2.59 5.42
C LEU A 250 21.61 2.12 6.30
N GLY A 251 22.84 2.18 5.78
CA GLY A 251 24.03 1.55 6.37
C GLY A 251 24.13 0.06 6.05
N GLU A 252 25.36 -0.47 5.95
CA GLU A 252 25.59 -1.92 5.85
C GLU A 252 25.05 -2.62 7.10
N ASN A 253 23.83 -3.17 7.04
CA ASN A 253 23.15 -4.05 8.03
C ASN A 253 23.46 -3.82 9.53
N LYS A 254 22.44 -3.39 10.29
CA LYS A 254 22.31 -3.85 11.69
C LYS A 254 21.91 -5.32 11.74
#